data_AF-A0A7C5XGM5-F1
#
_entry.id   AF-A0A7C5XGM5-F1
#
_cell.length_a   1.000
_cell.length_b   1.000
_cell.length_c   1.000
_cell.angle_alpha   90.00
_cell.angle_beta   90.00
_cell.angle_gamma   90.00
#
_symmetry.space_group_name_H-M   'P 1'
#
loop_
_entity.id
_entity.type
_entity.pdbx_description
1 polymer ?
#
loop_
_entity_poly.entity_id
_entity_poly.type
_entity_poly.pdbx_seq_one_letter_code
_entity_poly.pdbx_strand_id
1 'polypeptide(L)'
;MDFAFTEEQELFRRAIREWCSKELTLEKVREMDSNGEIPREIIKGLADLGLLLMTVPEEHGGVGADWTTACIAAEELGYADISIAVPVLFLVEAAWGFVTDKYCT
;
A
#
# COMPACT_ATOMS: atom_id res chain seq x y z
N MET A 1 -12.12 13.24 22.24
CA MET A 1 -11.25 12.96 21.08
C MET A 1 -11.84 11.75 20.40
N ASP A 2 -12.10 11.83 19.11
CA ASP A 2 -12.60 10.72 18.32
C ASP A 2 -11.42 10.10 17.56
N PHE A 3 -11.31 8.77 17.62
CA PHE A 3 -10.23 7.99 17.02
C PHE A 3 -10.75 7.05 15.90
N ALA A 4 -12.04 7.15 15.57
CA ALA A 4 -12.59 6.42 14.45
C ALA A 4 -11.98 6.91 13.12
N PHE A 5 -11.87 6.01 12.15
CA PHE A 5 -11.59 6.39 10.77
C PHE A 5 -12.74 7.23 10.21
N THR A 6 -12.39 8.11 9.28
CA THR A 6 -13.39 8.82 8.48
C THR A 6 -14.18 7.85 7.59
N GLU A 7 -15.35 8.25 7.11
CA GLU A 7 -16.13 7.43 6.18
C GLU A 7 -15.35 7.11 4.90
N GLU A 8 -14.55 8.07 4.41
CA GLU A 8 -13.67 7.90 3.25
C GLU A 8 -12.57 6.86 3.50
N GLN A 9 -11.90 6.94 4.65
CA GLN A 9 -10.89 5.97 5.07
C GLN A 9 -11.47 4.56 5.23
N GLU A 10 -12.68 4.44 5.80
CA GLU A 10 -13.34 3.14 5.96
C GLU A 10 -13.80 2.57 4.60
N LEU A 11 -14.27 3.42 3.68
CA LEU A 11 -14.59 3.00 2.32
C LEU A 11 -13.34 2.52 1.57
N PHE A 12 -12.26 3.28 1.65
CA PHE A 12 -10.95 2.93 1.09
C PHE A 12 -10.46 1.59 1.64
N ARG A 13 -10.46 1.44 2.97
CA ARG A 13 -10.08 0.19 3.66
C ARG A 13 -10.84 -1.01 3.12
N ARG A 14 -12.17 -0.91 2.98
CA ARG A 14 -13.01 -1.99 2.45
C ARG A 14 -12.66 -2.33 1.00
N ALA A 15 -12.41 -1.33 0.17
CA ALA A 15 -12.03 -1.53 -1.21
C ALA A 15 -10.69 -2.29 -1.32
N ILE A 16 -9.69 -1.92 -0.52
CA ILE A 16 -8.40 -2.62 -0.50
C ILE A 16 -8.59 -4.06 -0.01
N ARG A 17 -9.34 -4.26 1.09
CA ARG A 17 -9.64 -5.60 1.60
C ARG A 17 -10.35 -6.49 0.57
N GLU A 18 -11.33 -5.94 -0.14
CA GLU A 18 -12.05 -6.66 -1.19
C GLU A 18 -11.11 -7.04 -2.34
N TRP A 19 -10.26 -6.11 -2.78
CA TRP A 19 -9.27 -6.39 -3.81
C TRP A 19 -8.29 -7.49 -3.37
N CYS A 20 -7.74 -7.40 -2.16
CA CYS A 20 -6.87 -8.44 -1.58
C CYS A 20 -7.58 -9.80 -1.56
N SER A 21 -8.85 -9.85 -1.16
CA SER A 21 -9.59 -11.12 -1.10
C SER A 21 -9.78 -11.78 -2.47
N LYS A 22 -9.78 -10.99 -3.55
CA LYS A 22 -9.93 -11.46 -4.94
C LYS A 22 -8.59 -11.85 -5.56
N GLU A 23 -7.59 -10.99 -5.43
CA GLU A 23 -6.31 -11.12 -6.13
C GLU A 23 -5.25 -11.89 -5.32
N LEU A 24 -5.33 -11.83 -3.99
CA LEU A 24 -4.39 -12.45 -3.04
C LEU A 24 -5.05 -13.62 -2.30
N THR A 25 -5.62 -14.56 -3.05
CA THR A 25 -6.17 -15.78 -2.45
C THR A 25 -5.05 -16.59 -1.76
N LEU A 26 -5.40 -17.41 -0.76
CA LEU A 26 -4.43 -18.24 -0.04
C LEU A 26 -3.62 -19.17 -0.97
N GLU A 27 -4.24 -19.64 -2.05
CA GLU A 27 -3.56 -20.44 -3.07
C GLU A 27 -2.52 -19.62 -3.84
N LYS A 28 -2.91 -18.42 -4.31
CA LYS A 28 -2.02 -17.50 -5.01
C LYS A 28 -0.84 -17.09 -4.14
N VAL A 29 -1.09 -16.72 -2.87
CA VAL A 29 -0.02 -16.36 -1.91
C VAL A 29 0.97 -17.50 -1.72
N ARG A 30 0.50 -18.74 -1.53
CA ARG A 30 1.38 -19.91 -1.41
C ARG A 30 2.19 -20.18 -2.67
N GLU A 31 1.61 -19.95 -3.85
CA GLU A 31 2.31 -20.06 -5.12
C GLU A 31 3.44 -19.02 -5.22
N MET A 32 3.15 -17.76 -4.90
CA MET A 32 4.14 -16.67 -4.88
C MET A 32 5.30 -16.98 -3.94
N ASP A 33 5.01 -17.43 -2.71
CA ASP A 33 6.02 -17.82 -1.73
C ASP A 33 6.89 -19.00 -2.21
N SER A 34 6.25 -20.02 -2.80
CA SER A 34 6.96 -21.21 -3.28
C SER A 34 7.89 -20.90 -4.46
N ASN A 35 7.47 -19.96 -5.31
CA ASN A 35 8.24 -19.54 -6.49
C ASN A 35 9.21 -18.39 -6.17
N GLY A 36 9.05 -17.71 -5.03
CA GLY A 36 9.83 -16.54 -4.67
C GLY A 36 9.60 -15.34 -5.59
N GLU A 37 8.41 -15.23 -6.20
CA GLU A 37 8.08 -14.20 -7.19
C GLU A 37 6.71 -13.59 -6.93
N ILE A 38 6.64 -12.25 -6.98
CA ILE A 38 5.38 -11.51 -7.04
C ILE A 38 5.04 -11.30 -8.53
N PRO A 39 3.92 -11.86 -9.02
CA PRO A 39 3.53 -11.74 -10.40
C PRO A 39 3.27 -10.28 -10.81
N ARG A 40 3.64 -9.94 -12.04
CA ARG A 40 3.53 -8.56 -12.54
C ARG A 40 2.11 -8.02 -12.55
N GLU A 41 1.12 -8.89 -12.71
CA GLU A 41 -0.29 -8.51 -12.66
C GLU A 41 -0.71 -7.97 -11.28
N ILE A 42 -0.14 -8.53 -10.20
CA ILE A 42 -0.38 -8.05 -8.83
C ILE A 42 0.21 -6.66 -8.67
N ILE A 43 1.47 -6.47 -9.09
CA ILE A 43 2.15 -5.16 -9.03
C ILE A 43 1.37 -4.12 -9.85
N LYS A 44 0.90 -4.49 -11.04
CA LYS A 44 0.07 -3.62 -11.86
C LYS A 44 -1.26 -3.28 -11.17
N GLY A 45 -1.92 -4.23 -10.53
CA GLY A 45 -3.14 -3.98 -9.78
C GLY A 45 -2.93 -2.99 -8.62
N LEU A 46 -1.82 -3.11 -7.88
CA LEU A 46 -1.45 -2.12 -6.86
C LEU A 46 -1.22 -0.72 -7.45
N ALA A 47 -0.56 -0.65 -8.62
CA ALA A 47 -0.34 0.62 -9.32
C ALA A 47 -1.65 1.26 -9.79
N ASP A 48 -2.55 0.46 -10.37
CA ASP A 48 -3.85 0.91 -10.86
C ASP A 48 -4.77 1.39 -9.71
N LEU A 49 -4.57 0.88 -8.49
CA LEU A 49 -5.19 1.36 -7.25
C LEU A 49 -4.50 2.58 -6.62
N GLY A 50 -3.38 3.05 -7.18
CA GLY A 50 -2.62 4.18 -6.66
C GLY A 50 -1.79 3.87 -5.40
N LEU A 51 -1.65 2.59 -5.04
CA LEU A 51 -1.02 2.17 -3.79
C LEU A 51 0.50 2.34 -3.78
N LEU A 52 1.12 2.41 -4.96
CA LEU A 52 2.58 2.49 -5.11
C LEU A 52 3.15 3.90 -4.98
N LEU A 53 2.33 4.96 -4.90
CA LEU A 53 2.76 6.35 -4.77
C LEU A 53 1.77 7.17 -3.92
N MET A 54 1.20 6.55 -2.88
CA MET A 54 0.07 7.13 -2.14
C MET A 54 0.36 8.52 -1.58
N THR A 55 1.50 8.71 -0.91
CA THR A 55 1.84 9.97 -0.23
C THR A 55 2.55 10.98 -1.13
N VAL A 56 2.86 10.59 -2.37
CA VAL A 56 3.50 11.48 -3.34
C VAL A 56 2.46 12.46 -3.89
N PRO A 57 2.77 13.76 -4.05
CA PRO A 57 1.86 14.74 -4.63
C PRO A 57 1.36 14.36 -6.03
N GLU A 58 0.14 14.75 -6.37
CA GLU A 58 -0.48 14.49 -7.68
C GLU A 58 0.35 15.06 -8.84
N GLU A 59 1.00 16.22 -8.65
CA GLU A 59 1.88 16.85 -9.66
C GLU A 59 3.09 15.99 -10.06
N HIS A 60 3.40 14.96 -9.27
CA HIS A 60 4.46 13.99 -9.52
C HIS A 60 3.90 12.59 -9.84
N GLY A 61 2.59 12.47 -10.11
CA GLY A 61 1.93 11.22 -10.46
C GLY A 61 1.58 10.34 -9.26
N GLY A 62 1.58 10.88 -8.05
CA GLY A 62 1.09 10.21 -6.85
C GLY A 62 -0.38 10.49 -6.55
N VAL A 63 -0.84 10.08 -5.36
CA VAL A 63 -2.23 10.23 -4.91
C VAL A 63 -2.42 11.38 -3.91
N GLY A 64 -1.35 11.86 -3.28
CA GLY A 64 -1.42 12.90 -2.25
C GLY A 64 -2.19 12.50 -0.99
N ALA A 65 -2.31 11.20 -0.71
CA ALA A 65 -3.01 10.67 0.45
C ALA A 65 -2.26 10.98 1.76
N ASP A 66 -3.01 11.12 2.84
CA ASP A 66 -2.44 11.30 4.17
C ASP A 66 -1.79 10.00 4.69
N TRP A 67 -0.96 10.14 5.73
CA TRP A 67 -0.23 9.03 6.33
C TRP A 67 -1.13 7.98 6.98
N THR A 68 -2.27 8.36 7.57
CA THR A 68 -3.20 7.39 8.15
C THR A 68 -3.82 6.52 7.07
N THR A 69 -4.23 7.12 5.95
CA THR A 69 -4.75 6.41 4.78
C THR A 69 -3.70 5.48 4.16
N ALA A 70 -2.43 5.91 4.07
CA ALA A 70 -1.33 5.05 3.66
C ALA A 70 -1.08 3.87 4.62
N CYS A 71 -1.13 4.11 5.94
CA CYS A 71 -1.03 3.05 6.95
C CYS A 71 -2.18 2.04 6.82
N ILE A 72 -3.41 2.50 6.59
CA ILE A 72 -4.56 1.61 6.35
C ILE A 72 -4.30 0.70 5.15
N ALA A 73 -3.78 1.24 4.03
CA ALA A 73 -3.43 0.40 2.88
C ALA A 73 -2.38 -0.65 3.23
N ALA A 74 -1.31 -0.25 3.92
CA ALA A 74 -0.26 -1.16 4.35
C ALA A 74 -0.77 -2.27 5.27
N GLU A 75 -1.65 -1.95 6.22
CA GLU A 75 -2.28 -2.92 7.11
C GLU A 75 -3.18 -3.91 6.37
N GLU A 76 -3.98 -3.44 5.41
CA GLU A 76 -4.89 -4.30 4.64
C GLU A 76 -4.14 -5.22 3.67
N LEU A 77 -3.06 -4.74 3.06
CA LEU A 77 -2.17 -5.58 2.26
C LEU A 77 -1.43 -6.59 3.14
N GLY A 78 -0.88 -6.14 4.27
CA GLY A 78 -0.12 -6.99 5.20
C GLY A 78 -0.98 -8.05 5.88
N TYR A 79 -2.28 -7.80 6.03
CA TYR A 79 -3.24 -8.82 6.48
C TYR A 79 -3.38 -9.97 5.46
N ALA A 80 -3.27 -9.68 4.16
CA ALA A 80 -3.37 -10.68 3.10
C ALA A 80 -2.03 -11.39 2.85
N ASP A 81 -0.97 -10.61 2.65
CA ASP A 81 0.40 -11.09 2.56
C ASP A 81 1.40 -9.97 2.89
N ILE A 82 2.35 -10.25 3.77
CA ILE A 82 3.33 -9.26 4.22
C ILE A 82 4.30 -8.86 3.11
N SER A 83 4.63 -9.76 2.17
CA SER A 83 5.54 -9.46 1.06
C SER A 83 4.91 -8.45 0.09
N ILE A 84 3.59 -8.54 -0.14
CA ILE A 84 2.83 -7.55 -0.92
C ILE A 84 2.70 -6.20 -0.21
N ALA A 85 2.77 -6.14 1.12
CA ALA A 85 2.77 -4.87 1.85
C ALA A 85 4.10 -4.11 1.69
N VAL A 86 5.20 -4.81 1.38
CA VAL A 86 6.55 -4.22 1.31
C VAL A 86 6.66 -3.07 0.30
N PRO A 87 6.15 -3.14 -0.94
CA PRO A 87 6.18 -1.99 -1.86
C PRO A 87 5.51 -0.72 -1.30
N VAL A 88 4.47 -0.86 -0.46
CA VAL A 88 3.79 0.27 0.19
C VAL A 88 4.55 0.75 1.43
N LEU A 89 5.04 -0.18 2.26
CA LEU A 89 5.88 0.12 3.43
C LEU A 89 7.26 0.69 3.05
N PHE A 90 7.86 0.21 1.97
CA PHE A 90 9.14 0.66 1.46
C PHE A 90 9.07 2.12 0.99
N LEU A 91 7.91 2.65 0.59
CA LEU A 91 7.76 4.09 0.33
C LEU A 91 7.86 4.92 1.62
N VAL A 92 7.32 4.39 2.72
CA VAL A 92 7.41 5.02 4.05
C VAL A 92 8.86 5.02 4.55
N GLU A 93 9.62 3.94 4.29
CA GLU A 93 11.03 3.83 4.69
C GLU A 93 12.01 4.52 3.70
N ALA A 94 11.75 4.47 2.39
CA ALA A 94 12.57 5.17 1.40
C ALA A 94 12.38 6.69 1.45
N ALA A 95 11.26 7.18 2.01
CA ALA A 95 11.04 8.59 2.29
C ALA A 95 12.03 9.17 3.29
N TRP A 96 12.73 8.35 4.11
CA TRP A 96 13.81 8.84 4.97
C TRP A 96 14.88 9.57 4.16
N GLY A 97 15.20 9.11 2.94
CA GLY A 97 16.17 9.78 2.08
C GLY A 97 15.73 11.19 1.64
N PHE A 98 14.43 11.39 1.39
CA PHE A 98 13.87 12.71 1.09
C PHE A 98 13.76 13.59 2.34
N VAL A 99 13.37 13.02 3.48
CA VAL A 99 13.25 13.74 4.75
C VAL A 99 14.62 14.19 5.27
N THR A 100 15.66 13.36 5.15
CA THR A 100 17.02 13.74 5.53
C THR A 100 17.59 14.81 4.59
N ASP A 101 17.40 14.69 3.28
CA ASP A 101 17.81 15.70 2.28
C ASP A 101 17.14 17.06 2.50
N LYS A 102 15.86 17.08 2.87
CA LYS A 102 15.08 18.32 3.00
C LYS A 102 15.19 19.00 4.36
N TYR A 103 15.42 18.24 5.44
CA TYR A 103 15.28 18.74 6.81
C TYR A 103 16.46 18.45 7.72
N CYS A 104 17.41 17.60 7.32
CA CYS A 104 18.57 17.23 8.14
C CYS A 104 19.92 17.69 7.56
N THR A 105 19.91 18.43 6.45
CA THR A 105 21.05 19.20 5.94
C THR A 105 20.75 20.69 5.93
#